data_AF-A0A382SQ45-F1
#
_entry.id   AF-A0A382SQ45-F1
#
_cell.length_a   1.000
_cell.length_b   1.000
_cell.length_c   1.000
_cell.angle_alpha   90.00
_cell.angle_beta   90.00
_cell.angle_gamma   90.00
#
_symmetry.space_group_name_H-M   'P 1'
#
loop_
_entity.id
_entity.type
_entity.pdbx_description
1 polymer ?
#
loop_
_entity_poly.entity_id
_entity_poly.type
_entity_poly.pdbx_seq_one_letter_code
_entity_poly.pdbx_strand_id
1 'polypeptide(L)'
;MADTYCDRDAERGVPATVAWLAEEVGELAKATRKGTDEQRTHEVGDVLAWLASLANQLDLDLEDAANRFANGCPTCSAIPCEC
;
A
#
# COMPACT_ATOMS: atom_id res chain seq x y z
N MET A 1 -2.03 -6.06 -10.92
CA MET A 1 -0.73 -6.08 -10.22
C MET A 1 -0.17 -7.48 -10.05
N ALA A 2 -1.00 -8.50 -9.76
CA ALA A 2 -0.56 -9.90 -9.74
C ALA A 2 0.20 -10.31 -11.01
N ASP A 3 -0.33 -10.00 -12.20
CA ASP A 3 0.34 -10.32 -13.48
C ASP A 3 1.71 -9.64 -13.70
N THR A 4 2.09 -8.64 -12.88
CA THR A 4 3.33 -7.87 -13.05
C THR A 4 4.46 -8.33 -12.12
N TYR A 5 4.15 -8.81 -10.91
CA TYR A 5 5.17 -9.11 -9.90
C TYR A 5 4.98 -10.45 -9.17
N CYS A 6 3.88 -11.19 -9.41
CA CYS A 6 3.49 -12.35 -8.59
C CYS A 6 4.55 -13.47 -8.53
N ASP A 7 5.15 -13.88 -9.65
CA ASP A 7 6.12 -14.98 -9.64
C ASP A 7 7.41 -14.63 -8.87
N ARG A 8 7.83 -13.37 -8.96
CA ARG A 8 9.07 -12.88 -8.35
C ARG A 8 8.91 -12.55 -6.87
N ASP A 9 7.70 -12.13 -6.49
CA ASP A 9 7.36 -11.83 -5.10
C ASP A 9 7.07 -13.11 -4.31
N ALA A 10 6.45 -14.13 -4.93
CA ALA A 10 6.17 -15.41 -4.27
C ALA A 10 7.45 -16.13 -3.77
N GLU A 11 8.54 -16.09 -4.54
CA GLU A 11 9.83 -16.67 -4.12
C GLU A 11 10.51 -15.92 -2.96
N ARG A 12 10.19 -14.63 -2.77
CA ARG A 12 10.84 -13.75 -1.78
C ARG A 12 10.35 -14.02 -0.35
N GLY A 13 9.10 -14.45 -0.22
CA GLY A 13 8.44 -14.76 1.05
C GLY A 13 7.99 -13.52 1.84
N VAL A 14 7.00 -13.74 2.73
CA VAL A 14 6.34 -12.69 3.53
C VAL A 14 7.32 -11.79 4.31
N PRO A 15 8.34 -12.32 5.03
CA PRO A 15 9.24 -11.45 5.79
C PRO A 15 10.01 -10.45 4.94
N ALA A 16 10.43 -10.86 3.73
CA ALA A 16 11.13 -9.98 2.82
C ALA A 16 10.19 -8.91 2.26
N THR A 17 8.97 -9.28 1.88
CA THR A 17 7.95 -8.33 1.39
C THR A 17 7.61 -7.28 2.45
N VAL A 18 7.48 -7.67 3.73
CA VAL A 18 7.27 -6.72 4.84
C VAL A 18 8.46 -5.78 5.00
N ALA A 19 9.69 -6.28 4.85
CA ALA A 19 10.89 -5.44 4.91
C ALA A 19 10.92 -4.40 3.78
N TRP A 20 10.57 -4.79 2.55
CA TRP A 20 10.48 -3.87 1.41
C TRP A 20 9.36 -2.85 1.58
N LEU A 21 8.17 -3.28 2.01
CA LEU A 21 7.08 -2.34 2.32
C LEU A 21 7.51 -1.30 3.37
N ALA A 22 8.26 -1.72 4.40
CA ALA A 22 8.80 -0.79 5.40
C ALA A 22 9.84 0.19 4.82
N GLU A 23 10.65 -0.27 3.86
CA GLU A 23 11.60 0.58 3.13
C GLU A 23 10.88 1.65 2.31
N GLU A 24 9.86 1.28 1.54
CA GLU A 24 9.09 2.26 0.74
C GLU A 24 8.34 3.26 1.60
N VAL A 25 7.81 2.84 2.77
CA VAL A 25 7.23 3.78 3.74
C VAL A 25 8.29 4.79 4.23
N GLY A 26 9.54 4.35 4.34
CA GLY A 26 10.68 5.22 4.65
C GLY A 26 11.00 6.22 3.55
N GLU A 27 10.97 5.81 2.28
CA GLU A 27 11.17 6.70 1.12
C GLU A 27 10.01 7.67 0.96
N LEU A 28 8.76 7.22 1.09
CA LEU A 28 7.58 8.08 1.14
C LEU A 28 7.69 9.15 2.25
N ALA A 29 8.19 8.78 3.43
CA ALA A 29 8.42 9.73 4.51
C ALA A 29 9.47 10.80 4.14
N LYS A 30 10.52 10.43 3.40
CA LYS A 30 11.52 11.39 2.88
C LYS A 30 10.90 12.30 1.81
N ALA A 31 10.16 11.74 0.84
CA ALA A 31 9.49 12.49 -0.22
C ALA A 31 8.43 13.45 0.31
N THR A 32 7.71 13.06 1.37
CA THR A 32 6.74 13.94 2.05
C THR A 32 7.42 15.18 2.63
N ARG A 33 8.62 15.04 3.19
CA ARG A 33 9.33 16.16 3.82
C ARG A 33 10.05 17.09 2.85
N LYS A 34 10.56 16.56 1.74
CA LYS A 34 11.51 17.27 0.86
C LYS A 34 11.28 17.09 -0.64
N GLY A 35 10.40 16.17 -1.03
CA GLY A 35 10.17 15.81 -2.42
C GLY A 35 9.16 16.70 -3.12
N THR A 36 9.18 16.64 -4.46
CA THR A 36 8.16 17.23 -5.33
C THR A 36 6.86 16.41 -5.30
N ASP A 37 5.79 16.95 -5.87
CA ASP A 37 4.51 16.23 -5.96
C ASP A 37 4.64 14.97 -6.83
N GLU A 38 5.49 14.99 -7.86
CA GLU A 38 5.81 13.81 -8.67
C GLU A 38 6.53 12.76 -7.83
N GLN A 39 7.50 13.14 -7.01
CA GLN A 39 8.19 12.20 -6.12
C GLN A 39 7.24 11.61 -5.09
N ARG A 40 6.38 12.43 -4.46
CA ARG A 40 5.38 11.91 -3.52
C ARG A 40 4.42 10.94 -4.18
N THR A 41 3.96 11.24 -5.39
CA THR A 41 3.07 10.37 -6.15
C THR A 41 3.75 9.05 -6.50
N HIS A 42 5.04 9.09 -6.85
CA HIS A 42 5.86 7.90 -7.10
C HIS A 42 5.93 6.99 -5.87
N GLU A 43 6.36 7.54 -4.73
CA GLU A 43 6.53 6.75 -3.50
C GLU A 43 5.18 6.22 -2.96
N VAL A 44 4.07 6.95 -3.15
CA VAL A 44 2.73 6.43 -2.85
C VAL A 44 2.40 5.22 -3.73
N GLY A 45 2.79 5.26 -4.99
CA GLY A 45 2.65 4.14 -5.93
C GLY A 45 3.45 2.91 -5.48
N ASP A 46 4.68 3.10 -5.01
CA ASP A 46 5.54 2.00 -4.55
C ASP A 46 4.98 1.36 -3.27
N VAL A 47 4.55 2.17 -2.29
CA VAL A 47 3.86 1.65 -1.09
C VAL A 47 2.59 0.86 -1.47
N LEU A 48 1.80 1.35 -2.43
CA LEU A 48 0.61 0.64 -2.91
C LEU A 48 0.97 -0.69 -3.59
N ALA A 49 2.03 -0.72 -4.40
CA ALA A 49 2.49 -1.93 -5.08
C ALA A 49 2.92 -3.00 -4.09
N TRP A 50 3.74 -2.65 -3.09
CA TRP A 50 4.20 -3.61 -2.09
C TRP A 50 3.11 -4.05 -1.12
N LEU A 51 2.14 -3.18 -0.81
CA LEU A 51 0.95 -3.57 -0.05
C LEU A 51 0.14 -4.61 -0.83
N ALA A 52 -0.04 -4.43 -2.14
CA ALA A 52 -0.74 -5.39 -2.99
C ALA A 52 0.02 -6.73 -3.09
N SER A 53 1.35 -6.68 -3.22
CA SER A 53 2.19 -7.90 -3.20
C SER A 53 2.07 -8.65 -1.87
N LEU A 54 2.05 -7.94 -0.74
CA LEU A 54 1.83 -8.55 0.58
C LEU A 54 0.43 -9.15 0.70
N ALA A 55 -0.61 -8.46 0.24
CA ALA A 55 -1.98 -8.97 0.24
C ALA A 55 -2.09 -10.28 -0.55
N ASN A 56 -1.49 -10.33 -1.75
CA ASN A 56 -1.44 -11.55 -2.57
C ASN A 56 -0.74 -12.71 -1.84
N GLN A 57 0.39 -12.46 -1.18
CA GLN A 57 1.11 -13.50 -0.42
C GLN A 57 0.34 -14.01 0.81
N LEU A 58 -0.55 -13.17 1.37
CA LEU A 58 -1.40 -13.52 2.51
C LEU A 58 -2.76 -14.10 2.09
N ASP A 59 -3.00 -14.26 0.78
CA ASP A 59 -4.29 -14.69 0.22
C ASP A 59 -5.45 -13.76 0.64
N LEU A 60 -5.18 -12.45 0.63
CA LEU A 60 -6.14 -11.40 0.97
C LEU A 60 -6.50 -10.58 -0.27
N ASP A 61 -7.79 -10.35 -0.47
CA ASP A 61 -8.28 -9.44 -1.50
C ASP A 61 -8.13 -7.98 -1.05
N LEU A 62 -7.36 -7.19 -1.81
CA LEU A 62 -7.12 -5.79 -1.53
C LEU A 62 -8.38 -4.92 -1.75
N GLU A 63 -9.26 -5.31 -2.69
CA GLU A 63 -10.54 -4.63 -2.93
C GLU A 63 -11.46 -4.77 -1.71
N ASP A 64 -11.54 -5.97 -1.14
CA ASP A 64 -12.28 -6.21 0.09
C ASP A 64 -11.75 -5.39 1.28
N ALA A 65 -10.42 -5.28 1.40
CA ALA A 65 -9.80 -4.44 2.42
C ALA A 65 -10.14 -2.95 2.22
N ALA A 66 -10.12 -2.47 0.97
CA ALA A 66 -10.46 -1.10 0.60
C ALA A 66 -11.94 -0.77 0.79
N ASN A 67 -12.83 -1.75 0.59
CA ASN A 67 -14.28 -1.61 0.77
C ASN A 67 -14.68 -1.14 2.18
N ARG A 68 -13.82 -1.33 3.18
CA ARG A 68 -13.96 -0.75 4.53
C ARG A 68 -14.21 0.76 4.53
N PHE A 69 -13.75 1.48 3.51
CA PHE A 69 -13.86 2.93 3.39
C PHE A 69 -14.82 3.41 2.29
N ALA A 70 -15.50 2.48 1.60
CA ALA A 70 -16.34 2.80 0.43
C ALA A 70 -17.52 3.74 0.75
N ASN A 71 -18.06 3.67 1.97
CA ASN A 71 -19.19 4.47 2.43
C ASN A 71 -18.79 5.51 3.50
N GLY A 72 -17.52 5.92 3.53
CA GLY A 72 -16.99 6.89 4.48
C GLY A 72 -16.21 6.25 5.62
N CYS A 73 -15.90 7.05 6.64
CA CYS A 73 -15.07 6.58 7.75
C CYS A 73 -15.71 5.36 8.43
N PRO A 74 -14.99 4.25 8.64
CA PRO A 74 -15.55 3.06 9.31
C PRO A 74 -15.94 3.30 10.78
N THR A 75 -15.53 4.42 11.37
CA THR A 75 -15.86 4.79 12.75
C THR A 75 -17.07 5.72 12.83
N CYS A 76 -17.12 6.80 12.04
CA CYS A 76 -18.19 7.80 12.12
C CYS A 76 -19.13 7.85 10.91
N SER A 77 -18.88 7.06 9.87
CA SER A 77 -19.65 6.99 8.61
C SER A 77 -19.73 8.31 7.81
N ALA A 78 -19.00 9.35 8.21
CA ALA A 78 -19.02 10.64 7.54
C ALA A 78 -18.04 10.71 6.34
N ILE A 79 -18.39 11.58 5.37
CA ILE A 79 -17.55 11.97 4.23
C ILE A 79 -17.64 13.50 4.09
N PRO A 80 -16.62 14.29 4.47
CA PRO A 80 -15.32 13.91 5.06
C PRO A 80 -15.43 13.37 6.50
N CYS A 81 -14.36 12.74 7.03
CA CYS A 81 -14.37 12.31 8.45
C CYS A 81 -14.50 13.50 9.39
N GLU A 82 -15.28 13.33 10.45
CA GLU A 82 -15.38 14.25 11.61
C GLU A 82 -14.88 13.62 12.91
N CYS A 83 -14.17 12.49 12.76
CA CYS A 83 -13.22 11.99 13.74
C CYS A 83 -11.93 12.82 13.69
#